data_AF-A0A3N5NS54-F1
#
_entry.id   AF-A0A3N5NS54-F1
#
_cell.length_a   1.000
_cell.length_b   1.000
_cell.length_c   1.000
_cell.angle_alpha   90.00
_cell.angle_beta   90.00
_cell.angle_gamma   90.00
#
_symmetry.space_group_name_H-M   'P 1'
#
loop_
_entity.id
_entity.type
_entity.pdbx_description
1 polymer ?
#
loop_
_entity_poly.entity_id
_entity_poly.type
_entity_poly.pdbx_seq_one_letter_code
_entity_poly.pdbx_strand_id
1 'polypeptide(L)'
;MAKKLALVLCVFASTAVFAAELTPAMAAAFDRYARLTEQRIQAEVAHNKDFLWIDRLPGSRRAEVASGLQQGGVIIEKLQTRDGAREIDVPDGLIHHWVGTVFVPRIGVKEAVRLMQDYDHHARYFAPAIARSKLVERNGNRFRVALRFHVKKIITVTMDTENEAEFFHPAADRAHSRIRSTRVTEIADA
;
A
#
# COMPACT_ATOMS: atom_id res chain seq x y z
N MET A 1 21.74 -67.44 10.03
CA MET A 1 21.55 -66.08 10.58
C MET A 1 20.76 -65.25 9.56
N ALA A 2 19.46 -65.03 9.78
CA ALA A 2 18.62 -64.24 8.88
C ALA A 2 18.57 -62.78 9.36
N LYS A 3 19.07 -61.84 8.55
CA LYS A 3 18.95 -60.40 8.80
C LYS A 3 17.55 -59.93 8.38
N LYS A 4 16.72 -59.51 9.35
CA LYS A 4 15.45 -58.83 9.07
C LYS A 4 15.75 -57.34 8.82
N LEU A 5 15.46 -56.87 7.60
CA LEU A 5 15.54 -55.46 7.25
C LEU A 5 14.21 -54.81 7.66
N ALA A 6 14.26 -53.91 8.64
CA ALA A 6 13.09 -53.12 9.04
C ALA A 6 13.03 -51.85 8.18
N LEU A 7 11.98 -51.72 7.37
CA LEU A 7 11.68 -50.50 6.63
C LEU A 7 10.98 -49.52 7.57
N VAL A 8 11.68 -48.47 8.00
CA VAL A 8 11.08 -47.37 8.75
C VAL A 8 10.45 -46.41 7.74
N LEU A 9 9.12 -46.41 7.67
CA LEU A 9 8.35 -45.46 6.88
C LEU A 9 8.21 -44.16 7.69
N CYS A 10 9.07 -43.18 7.42
CA CYS A 10 8.90 -41.82 7.96
C CYS A 10 7.71 -41.14 7.26
N VAL A 11 6.55 -41.15 7.91
CA VAL A 11 5.41 -40.32 7.51
C VAL A 11 5.77 -38.87 7.84
N PHE A 12 6.13 -38.09 6.83
CA PHE A 12 6.21 -36.64 6.94
C PHE A 12 4.79 -36.12 7.12
N ALA A 13 4.44 -35.73 8.35
CA ALA A 13 3.25 -34.93 8.60
C ALA A 13 3.48 -33.56 7.96
N SER A 14 2.86 -33.32 6.81
CA SER A 14 2.78 -32.00 6.21
C SER A 14 2.08 -31.09 7.21
N THR A 15 2.83 -30.21 7.86
CA THR A 15 2.23 -29.11 8.64
C THR A 15 1.44 -28.28 7.64
N ALA A 16 0.11 -28.36 7.71
CA ALA A 16 -0.74 -27.45 6.97
C ALA A 16 -0.34 -26.03 7.39
N VAL A 17 0.28 -25.29 6.49
CA VAL A 17 0.49 -23.86 6.65
C VAL A 17 -0.91 -23.27 6.63
N PHE A 18 -1.40 -22.84 7.79
CA PHE A 18 -2.68 -22.15 7.89
C PHE A 18 -2.50 -20.78 7.21
N ALA A 19 -2.81 -20.72 5.91
CA ALA A 19 -3.11 -19.45 5.28
C ALA A 19 -4.30 -18.86 6.06
N ALA A 20 -4.17 -17.63 6.56
CA ALA A 20 -5.29 -16.95 7.18
C ALA A 20 -6.43 -16.89 6.16
N GLU A 21 -7.55 -17.54 6.46
CA GLU A 21 -8.68 -17.61 5.52
C GLU A 21 -9.41 -16.27 5.53
N LEU A 22 -9.53 -15.65 4.37
CA LEU A 22 -10.29 -14.42 4.21
C LEU A 22 -11.78 -14.74 4.31
N THR A 23 -12.35 -14.60 5.51
CA THR A 23 -13.78 -14.84 5.72
C THR A 23 -14.63 -13.78 5.01
N PRO A 24 -15.87 -14.11 4.58
CA PRO A 24 -16.76 -13.11 3.98
C PRO A 24 -17.03 -11.90 4.88
N ALA A 25 -17.09 -12.11 6.21
CA ALA A 25 -17.28 -11.04 7.18
C ALA A 25 -16.06 -10.10 7.26
N MET A 26 -14.85 -10.65 7.29
CA MET A 26 -13.61 -9.87 7.26
C MET A 26 -13.49 -9.06 5.96
N ALA A 27 -13.77 -9.69 4.80
CA ALA A 27 -13.75 -9.04 3.51
C ALA A 27 -14.76 -7.88 3.44
N ALA A 28 -16.00 -8.10 3.89
CA ALA A 28 -17.03 -7.06 3.91
C ALA A 28 -16.67 -5.89 4.84
N ALA A 29 -16.04 -6.16 5.99
CA ALA A 29 -15.56 -5.13 6.91
C ALA A 29 -14.42 -4.30 6.29
N PHE A 30 -13.46 -4.95 5.64
CA PHE A 30 -12.39 -4.27 4.90
C PHE A 30 -12.93 -3.41 3.76
N ASP A 31 -13.82 -3.96 2.92
CA ASP A 31 -14.41 -3.24 1.79
C ASP A 31 -15.19 -2.00 2.26
N ARG A 32 -15.91 -2.13 3.38
CA ARG A 32 -16.59 -1.00 4.02
C ARG A 32 -15.61 0.06 4.48
N TYR A 33 -14.52 -0.33 5.15
CA TYR A 33 -13.47 0.58 5.59
C TYR A 33 -12.82 1.30 4.41
N ALA A 34 -12.41 0.56 3.37
CA ALA A 34 -11.77 1.08 2.17
C ALA A 34 -12.70 2.06 1.45
N ARG A 35 -13.98 1.69 1.23
CA ARG A 35 -14.96 2.55 0.57
C ARG A 35 -15.17 3.88 1.31
N LEU A 36 -15.35 3.86 2.63
CA LEU A 36 -15.50 5.10 3.41
C LEU A 36 -14.22 5.95 3.37
N THR A 37 -13.05 5.30 3.40
CA THR A 37 -11.75 5.99 3.27
C THR A 37 -11.62 6.68 1.92
N GLU A 38 -11.96 5.99 0.84
CA GLU A 38 -11.88 6.51 -0.52
C GLU A 38 -12.91 7.60 -0.78
N GLN A 39 -14.13 7.48 -0.22
CA GLN A 39 -15.13 8.54 -0.26
C GLN A 39 -14.63 9.81 0.42
N ARG A 40 -14.01 9.69 1.61
CA ARG A 40 -13.34 10.80 2.27
C ARG A 40 -12.29 11.38 1.32
N ILE A 41 -11.29 10.60 0.91
CA ILE A 41 -10.18 11.04 0.04
C ILE A 41 -10.69 11.76 -1.21
N GLN A 42 -11.72 11.23 -1.88
CA GLN A 42 -12.30 11.85 -3.07
C GLN A 42 -12.89 13.24 -2.77
N ALA A 43 -13.60 13.39 -1.65
CA ALA A 43 -14.07 14.68 -1.18
C ALA A 43 -12.89 15.61 -0.81
N GLU A 44 -11.79 15.03 -0.31
CA GLU A 44 -10.59 15.78 0.03
C GLU A 44 -9.96 16.41 -1.21
N VAL A 45 -9.62 15.59 -2.20
CA VAL A 45 -8.91 16.03 -3.41
C VAL A 45 -9.78 16.90 -4.33
N ALA A 46 -11.10 16.83 -4.22
CA ALA A 46 -12.02 17.72 -4.93
C ALA A 46 -11.98 19.17 -4.39
N HIS A 47 -11.50 19.38 -3.16
CA HIS A 47 -11.44 20.70 -2.55
C HIS A 47 -10.11 21.40 -2.84
N ASN A 48 -10.11 22.34 -3.79
CA ASN A 48 -8.89 23.02 -4.22
C ASN A 48 -8.21 23.90 -3.16
N LYS A 49 -8.87 24.29 -2.07
CA LYS A 49 -8.20 25.14 -1.06
C LYS A 49 -7.32 24.36 -0.08
N ASP A 50 -7.67 23.10 0.19
CA ASP A 50 -7.03 22.27 1.22
C ASP A 50 -6.65 20.91 0.64
N PHE A 51 -5.87 20.96 -0.45
CA PHE A 51 -5.59 19.80 -1.29
C PHE A 51 -4.67 18.79 -0.60
N LEU A 52 -3.63 19.26 0.09
CA LEU A 52 -2.71 18.39 0.82
C LEU A 52 -3.30 18.02 2.18
N TRP A 53 -2.94 16.84 2.70
CA TRP A 53 -3.34 16.42 4.04
C TRP A 53 -2.93 17.45 5.12
N ILE A 54 -1.74 18.04 4.98
CA ILE A 54 -1.24 19.06 5.91
C ILE A 54 -2.12 20.33 5.96
N ASP A 55 -2.78 20.66 4.85
CA ASP A 55 -3.64 21.86 4.73
C ASP A 55 -4.90 21.77 5.58
N ARG A 56 -5.18 20.59 6.15
CA ARG A 56 -6.36 20.32 6.99
C ARG A 56 -6.03 20.23 8.46
N LEU A 57 -4.74 20.24 8.81
CA LEU A 57 -4.30 20.18 10.19
C LEU A 57 -4.61 21.50 10.92
N PRO A 58 -4.90 21.47 12.23
CA PRO A 58 -4.96 22.66 13.05
C PRO A 58 -3.69 23.51 12.91
N GLY A 59 -3.81 24.83 13.02
CA GLY A 59 -2.73 25.77 12.67
C GLY A 59 -1.39 25.50 13.35
N SER A 60 -1.38 25.18 14.65
CA SER A 60 -0.16 24.83 15.39
C SER A 60 0.50 23.56 14.85
N ARG A 61 -0.29 22.49 14.68
CA ARG A 61 0.19 21.20 14.15
C ARG A 61 0.66 21.33 12.71
N ARG A 62 -0.03 22.12 11.89
CA ARG A 62 0.37 22.41 10.51
C ARG A 62 1.73 23.08 10.45
N ALA A 63 1.98 24.09 11.29
CA ALA A 63 3.25 24.80 11.35
C ALA A 63 4.40 23.87 11.79
N GLU A 64 4.15 23.02 12.79
CA GLU A 64 5.11 22.01 13.24
C GLU A 64 5.46 21.02 12.12
N VAL A 65 4.45 20.44 11.47
CA VAL A 65 4.64 19.49 10.35
C VAL A 65 5.35 20.17 9.18
N ALA A 66 4.95 21.38 8.80
CA ALA A 66 5.60 22.13 7.72
C ALA A 66 7.08 22.41 8.02
N SER A 67 7.41 22.80 9.25
CA SER A 67 8.79 23.02 9.69
C SER A 67 9.62 21.73 9.62
N GLY A 68 9.07 20.62 10.12
CA GLY A 68 9.73 19.31 10.04
C GLY A 68 10.00 18.87 8.60
N LEU A 69 9.03 19.07 7.69
CA LEU A 69 9.18 18.76 6.27
C LEU A 69 10.25 19.64 5.60
N GLN A 70 10.29 20.93 5.89
CA GLN A 70 11.32 21.85 5.37
C GLN A 70 12.74 21.47 5.82
N GLN A 71 12.86 20.83 6.98
CA GLN A 71 14.13 20.30 7.50
C GLN A 71 14.49 18.91 6.94
N GLY A 72 13.72 18.40 5.97
CA GLY A 72 13.95 17.09 5.33
C GLY A 72 13.36 15.91 6.11
N GLY A 73 12.50 16.17 7.09
CA GLY A 73 11.80 15.13 7.85
C GLY A 73 10.78 14.36 7.01
N VAL A 74 10.53 13.12 7.42
CA VAL A 74 9.43 12.28 6.91
C VAL A 74 8.37 12.22 8.00
N ILE A 75 7.16 12.72 7.70
CA ILE A 75 6.05 12.73 8.65
C ILE A 75 5.16 11.54 8.36
N ILE A 76 4.95 10.68 9.37
CA ILE A 76 4.08 9.51 9.27
C ILE A 76 3.05 9.60 10.38
N GLU A 77 1.78 9.58 10.03
CA GLU A 77 0.67 9.59 10.97
C GLU A 77 -0.22 8.37 10.78
N LYS A 78 -0.62 7.75 11.90
CA LYS A 78 -1.64 6.71 11.89
C LYS A 78 -2.99 7.37 11.65
N LEU A 79 -3.71 6.86 10.66
CA LEU A 79 -5.08 7.26 10.39
C LEU A 79 -6.04 6.14 10.78
N GLN A 80 -7.30 6.51 10.97
CA GLN A 80 -8.38 5.56 11.23
C GLN A 80 -9.64 6.05 10.54
N THR A 81 -10.28 5.15 9.79
CA THR A 81 -11.60 5.41 9.21
C THR A 81 -12.68 4.97 10.19
N ARG A 82 -13.66 5.83 10.38
CA ARG A 82 -14.82 5.61 11.26
C ARG A 82 -16.09 5.65 10.43
N ASP A 83 -17.11 4.96 10.93
CA ASP A 83 -18.48 5.08 10.44
C ASP A 83 -19.29 5.96 11.41
N GLY A 84 -19.41 7.24 11.07
CA GLY A 84 -19.83 8.26 12.02
C GLY A 84 -18.85 8.31 13.21
N ALA A 85 -19.37 8.16 14.42
CA ALA A 85 -18.55 8.13 15.64
C ALA A 85 -17.91 6.76 15.92
N ARG A 86 -18.36 5.70 15.25
CA ARG A 86 -17.99 4.31 15.60
C ARG A 86 -16.76 3.84 14.84
N GLU A 87 -15.94 3.05 15.52
CA GLU A 87 -14.91 2.26 14.87
C GLU A 87 -15.56 1.17 14.03
N ILE A 88 -14.87 0.78 12.96
CA ILE A 88 -15.28 -0.32 12.10
C ILE A 88 -14.56 -1.56 12.63
N ASP A 89 -15.31 -2.48 13.22
CA ASP A 89 -14.79 -3.77 13.64
C ASP A 89 -14.41 -4.61 12.42
N VAL A 90 -13.26 -5.28 12.49
CA VAL A 90 -12.73 -6.14 11.43
C VAL A 90 -12.38 -7.48 12.09
N PRO A 91 -13.32 -8.44 12.11
CA PRO A 91 -13.14 -9.70 12.81
C PRO A 91 -11.96 -10.45 12.22
N ASP A 92 -11.06 -10.93 13.10
CA ASP A 92 -9.85 -11.69 12.77
C ASP A 92 -8.90 -10.99 11.78
N GLY A 93 -9.06 -9.67 11.59
CA GLY A 93 -8.32 -8.88 10.61
C GLY A 93 -7.73 -7.61 11.20
N LEU A 94 -6.67 -7.09 10.55
CA LEU A 94 -6.01 -5.85 10.94
C LEU A 94 -5.97 -4.89 9.76
N ILE A 95 -6.26 -3.62 10.03
CA ILE A 95 -6.10 -2.54 9.04
C ILE A 95 -4.99 -1.59 9.48
N HIS A 96 -3.93 -1.54 8.67
CA HIS A 96 -2.87 -0.56 8.78
C HIS A 96 -3.17 0.62 7.86
N HIS A 97 -3.63 1.73 8.42
CA HIS A 97 -3.94 2.96 7.68
C HIS A 97 -3.04 4.09 8.16
N TRP A 98 -2.30 4.66 7.22
CA TRP A 98 -1.28 5.68 7.49
C TRP A 98 -1.30 6.73 6.40
N VAL A 99 -0.84 7.94 6.75
CA VAL A 99 -0.43 8.96 5.78
C VAL A 99 1.04 9.25 5.97
N GLY A 100 1.77 9.32 4.86
CA GLY A 100 3.16 9.74 4.80
C GLY A 100 3.27 11.06 4.04
N THR A 101 4.01 12.03 4.59
CA THR A 101 4.28 13.31 3.93
C THR A 101 5.78 13.55 3.90
N VAL A 102 6.27 13.97 2.74
CA VAL A 102 7.67 14.37 2.51
C VAL A 102 7.69 15.64 1.68
N PHE A 103 8.71 16.47 1.87
CA PHE A 103 8.99 17.60 1.00
C PHE A 103 10.25 17.30 0.19
N VAL A 104 10.13 17.33 -1.14
CA VAL A 104 11.24 17.09 -2.05
C VAL A 104 11.64 18.41 -2.70
N PRO A 105 12.73 19.06 -2.27
CA PRO A 105 13.12 20.37 -2.81
C PRO A 105 13.60 20.24 -4.25
N ARG A 106 13.33 21.28 -5.06
CA ARG A 106 13.81 21.42 -6.46
C ARG A 106 13.21 20.44 -7.47
N ILE A 107 12.17 19.68 -7.10
CA ILE A 107 11.46 18.77 -7.99
C ILE A 107 10.03 19.28 -8.20
N GLY A 108 9.60 19.40 -9.45
CA GLY A 108 8.24 19.77 -9.81
C GLY A 108 7.27 18.58 -9.78
N VAL A 109 5.97 18.87 -9.73
CA VAL A 109 4.92 17.84 -9.71
C VAL A 109 4.98 16.95 -10.95
N LYS A 110 5.28 17.51 -12.12
CA LYS A 110 5.37 16.76 -13.37
C LYS A 110 6.50 15.73 -13.32
N GLU A 111 7.67 16.09 -12.80
CA GLU A 111 8.79 15.18 -12.60
C GLU A 111 8.46 14.09 -11.59
N ALA A 112 7.82 14.44 -10.47
CA ALA A 112 7.39 13.47 -9.47
C ALA A 112 6.38 12.46 -10.04
N VAL A 113 5.37 12.92 -10.79
CA VAL A 113 4.39 12.05 -11.45
C VAL A 113 5.04 11.15 -12.50
N ARG A 114 6.00 11.66 -13.28
CA ARG A 114 6.75 10.83 -14.25
C ARG A 114 7.47 9.68 -13.56
N LEU A 115 8.13 9.92 -12.42
CA LEU A 115 8.76 8.87 -11.62
C LEU A 115 7.73 7.82 -11.16
N MET A 116 6.58 8.29 -10.64
CA MET A 116 5.51 7.40 -10.17
C MET A 116 4.90 6.54 -11.30
N GLN A 117 4.85 7.06 -12.52
CA GLN A 117 4.31 6.34 -13.70
C GLN A 117 5.33 5.41 -14.37
N ASP A 118 6.62 5.53 -14.06
CA ASP A 118 7.71 4.74 -14.67
C ASP A 118 7.82 3.32 -14.07
N TYR A 119 6.71 2.58 -14.09
CA TYR A 119 6.56 1.29 -13.41
C TYR A 119 7.58 0.24 -13.84
N ASP A 120 8.05 0.24 -15.09
CA ASP A 120 9.06 -0.73 -15.55
C ASP A 120 10.42 -0.56 -14.87
N HIS A 121 10.70 0.61 -14.28
CA HIS A 121 11.94 0.89 -13.56
C HIS A 121 11.79 0.94 -12.03
N HIS A 122 10.58 0.71 -11.49
CA HIS A 122 10.33 0.76 -10.05
C HIS A 122 11.19 -0.22 -9.26
N ALA A 123 11.47 -1.42 -9.78
CA ALA A 123 12.37 -2.38 -9.14
C ALA A 123 13.81 -1.85 -9.01
N ARG A 124 14.24 -0.95 -9.88
CA ARG A 124 15.54 -0.27 -9.76
C ARG A 124 15.47 0.87 -8.73
N TYR A 125 14.41 1.68 -8.77
CA TYR A 125 14.30 2.88 -7.92
C TYR A 125 14.01 2.56 -6.45
N PHE A 126 13.21 1.52 -6.21
CA PHE A 126 12.67 1.19 -4.89
C PHE A 126 13.21 -0.14 -4.35
N ALA A 127 14.32 -0.63 -4.91
CA ALA A 127 15.05 -1.75 -4.33
C ALA A 127 15.48 -1.44 -2.88
N PRO A 128 15.45 -2.43 -1.97
CA PRO A 128 15.03 -3.81 -2.20
C PRO A 128 13.51 -4.03 -2.01
N ALA A 129 12.76 -3.00 -1.60
CA ALA A 129 11.34 -3.13 -1.23
C ALA A 129 10.45 -3.55 -2.41
N ILE A 130 10.77 -3.10 -3.63
CA ILE A 130 10.19 -3.62 -4.87
C ILE A 130 11.27 -4.45 -5.57
N ALA A 131 11.08 -5.76 -5.59
CA ALA A 131 12.02 -6.72 -6.16
C ALA A 131 11.78 -6.96 -7.67
N ARG A 132 10.53 -6.81 -8.14
CA ARG A 132 10.17 -6.85 -9.56
C ARG A 132 9.07 -5.85 -9.84
N SER A 133 9.08 -5.26 -11.02
CA SER A 133 8.04 -4.34 -11.45
C SER A 133 7.85 -4.43 -12.96
N LYS A 134 6.60 -4.39 -13.41
CA LYS A 134 6.26 -4.44 -14.83
C LYS A 134 4.96 -3.69 -15.09
N LEU A 135 4.98 -2.79 -16.06
CA LEU A 135 3.77 -2.25 -16.65
C LEU A 135 3.11 -3.34 -17.51
N VAL A 136 1.87 -3.67 -17.19
CA VAL A 136 1.09 -4.68 -17.94
C VAL A 136 0.28 -4.01 -19.04
N GLU A 137 -0.41 -2.92 -18.71
CA GLU A 137 -1.25 -2.19 -19.64
C GLU A 137 -1.29 -0.71 -19.25
N ARG A 138 -1.40 0.18 -20.24
CA ARG A 138 -1.68 1.59 -20.05
C ARG A 138 -2.79 2.04 -20.98
N ASN A 139 -3.81 2.66 -20.40
CA ASN A 139 -4.87 3.37 -21.13
C ASN A 139 -4.99 4.80 -20.61
N GLY A 140 -4.33 5.74 -21.29
CA GLY A 140 -4.25 7.13 -20.87
C GLY A 140 -3.58 7.28 -19.49
N ASN A 141 -4.39 7.64 -18.50
CA ASN A 141 -3.99 7.81 -17.10
C ASN A 141 -4.28 6.59 -16.21
N ARG A 142 -4.82 5.50 -16.78
CA ARG A 142 -5.02 4.23 -16.11
C ARG A 142 -3.90 3.25 -16.43
N PHE A 143 -3.42 2.55 -15.42
CA PHE A 143 -2.29 1.63 -15.49
C PHE A 143 -2.67 0.31 -14.81
N ARG A 144 -2.40 -0.82 -15.46
CA ARG A 144 -2.34 -2.14 -14.82
C ARG A 144 -0.89 -2.51 -14.63
N VAL A 145 -0.51 -2.87 -13.41
CA VAL A 145 0.90 -3.09 -13.04
C VAL A 145 1.05 -4.35 -12.19
N ALA A 146 2.09 -5.12 -12.47
CA ALA A 146 2.50 -6.28 -11.69
C ALA A 146 3.75 -5.93 -10.88
N LEU A 147 3.69 -6.08 -9.57
CA LEU A 147 4.78 -5.76 -8.65
C LEU A 147 5.10 -6.97 -7.77
N ARG A 148 6.38 -7.19 -7.50
CA ARG A 148 6.84 -8.07 -6.41
C ARG A 148 7.40 -7.20 -5.30
N PHE A 149 6.75 -7.23 -4.15
CA PHE A 149 7.27 -6.59 -2.95
C PHE A 149 8.12 -7.58 -2.16
N HIS A 150 9.22 -7.10 -1.60
CA HIS A 150 10.03 -7.80 -0.62
C HIS A 150 10.12 -6.93 0.63
N VAL A 151 9.18 -7.14 1.55
CA VAL A 151 9.03 -6.30 2.73
C VAL A 151 9.70 -7.00 3.91
N LYS A 152 10.91 -6.56 4.22
CA LYS A 152 11.63 -7.01 5.43
C LYS A 152 11.26 -6.11 6.61
N LYS A 153 10.38 -6.60 7.50
CA LYS A 153 10.14 -6.01 8.83
C LYS A 153 10.43 -7.05 9.91
N ILE A 154 9.63 -7.12 10.98
CA ILE A 154 9.74 -8.15 12.03
C ILE A 154 9.51 -9.55 11.41
N ILE A 155 8.61 -9.64 10.43
CA ILE A 155 8.44 -10.79 9.55
C ILE A 155 8.82 -10.33 8.13
N THR A 156 9.57 -11.15 7.41
CA THR A 156 9.90 -10.91 5.99
C THR A 156 8.79 -11.52 5.16
N VAL A 157 8.14 -10.70 4.34
CA VAL A 157 7.09 -11.17 3.42
C VAL A 157 7.49 -10.80 2.01
N THR A 158 7.48 -11.80 1.13
CA THR A 158 7.55 -11.59 -0.32
C THR A 158 6.17 -11.83 -0.90
N MET A 159 5.66 -10.86 -1.67
CA MET A 159 4.33 -10.96 -2.27
C MET A 159 4.33 -10.45 -3.71
N ASP A 160 3.57 -11.13 -4.56
CA ASP A 160 3.21 -10.64 -5.89
C ASP A 160 1.86 -9.94 -5.83
N THR A 161 1.76 -8.79 -6.49
CA THR A 161 0.51 -8.04 -6.61
C THR A 161 0.21 -7.64 -8.05
N GLU A 162 -1.05 -7.74 -8.42
CA GLU A 162 -1.62 -7.05 -9.57
C GLU A 162 -2.35 -5.81 -9.08
N ASN A 163 -2.13 -4.67 -9.71
CA ASN A 163 -2.67 -3.40 -9.26
C ASN A 163 -3.20 -2.57 -10.42
N GLU A 164 -4.23 -1.80 -10.13
CA GLU A 164 -4.80 -0.79 -11.02
C GLU A 164 -4.55 0.59 -10.41
N ALA A 165 -3.89 1.46 -11.17
CA ALA A 165 -3.61 2.83 -10.79
C ALA A 165 -4.27 3.83 -11.74
N GLU A 166 -4.78 4.93 -11.20
CA GLU A 166 -5.31 6.06 -11.98
C GLU A 166 -4.73 7.38 -11.48
N PHE A 167 -4.31 8.24 -12.41
CA PHE A 167 -3.71 9.55 -12.13
C PHE A 167 -4.61 10.70 -12.57
N PHE A 168 -4.64 11.75 -11.76
CA PHE A 168 -5.47 12.93 -11.96
C PHE A 168 -4.64 14.20 -11.78
N HIS A 169 -4.93 15.21 -12.59
CA HIS A 169 -4.20 16.49 -12.61
C HIS A 169 -5.21 17.65 -12.48
N PRO A 170 -5.67 17.98 -11.27
CA PRO A 170 -6.65 19.05 -11.07
C PRO A 170 -6.10 20.46 -11.37
N ALA A 171 -4.77 20.64 -11.38
CA ALA A 171 -4.10 21.88 -11.75
C ALA A 171 -2.66 21.60 -12.24
N ALA A 172 -1.98 22.62 -12.78
CA ALA A 172 -0.61 22.48 -13.29
C ALA A 172 0.44 22.13 -12.19
N ASP A 173 0.16 22.56 -10.95
CA ASP A 173 0.98 22.38 -9.76
C ASP A 173 0.44 21.28 -8.81
N ARG A 174 -0.53 20.47 -9.28
CA ARG A 174 -1.21 19.47 -8.44
C ARG A 174 -1.51 18.20 -9.19
N ALA A 175 -1.24 17.08 -8.54
CA ALA A 175 -1.62 15.77 -9.01
C ALA A 175 -2.00 14.89 -7.82
N HIS A 176 -2.93 13.96 -8.05
CA HIS A 176 -3.18 12.86 -7.13
C HIS A 176 -3.32 11.57 -7.93
N SER A 177 -3.18 10.44 -7.24
CA SER A 177 -3.40 9.13 -7.82
C SER A 177 -4.09 8.22 -6.82
N ARG A 178 -4.75 7.19 -7.36
CA ARG A 178 -5.26 6.07 -6.58
C ARG A 178 -4.65 4.81 -7.16
N ILE A 179 -4.15 3.93 -6.32
CA ILE A 179 -3.71 2.59 -6.69
C ILE A 179 -4.42 1.57 -5.80
N ARG A 180 -4.96 0.51 -6.40
CA ARG A 180 -5.63 -0.59 -5.73
C ARG A 180 -5.05 -1.90 -6.20
N SER A 181 -4.72 -2.79 -5.27
CA SER A 181 -4.40 -4.18 -5.60
C SER A 181 -5.69 -4.93 -5.94
N THR A 182 -5.69 -5.61 -7.09
CA THR A 182 -6.78 -6.49 -7.56
C THR A 182 -6.49 -7.95 -7.23
N ARG A 183 -5.21 -8.29 -7.06
CA ARG A 183 -4.73 -9.59 -6.57
C ARG A 183 -3.51 -9.37 -5.70
N VAL A 184 -3.44 -10.11 -4.59
CA VAL A 184 -2.26 -10.20 -3.72
C VAL A 184 -2.01 -11.68 -3.46
N THR A 185 -0.76 -12.11 -3.58
CA THR A 185 -0.36 -13.49 -3.32
C THR A 185 0.95 -13.46 -2.57
N GLU A 186 0.96 -13.95 -1.34
CA GLU A 186 2.19 -14.26 -0.64
C GLU A 186 2.88 -15.42 -1.34
N ILE A 187 4.19 -15.30 -1.52
CA ILE A 187 5.02 -16.36 -2.12
C ILE A 187 5.96 -16.88 -1.05
N ALA A 188 5.77 -18.14 -0.67
CA ALA A 188 6.72 -18.87 0.15
C ALA A 188 8.02 -19.01 -0.65
N ASP A 189 9.14 -18.71 0.01
CA ASP A 189 10.50 -18.76 -0.50
C ASP A 189 10.91 -17.65 -1.50
N ALA A 190 11.75 -16.75 -1.00
CA ALA A 190 12.72 -15.98 -1.78
C ALA A 190 14.07 -16.00 -1.07
#